data_AF-A0A971JXM1-F1
#
_entry.id   AF-A0A971JXM1-F1
#
_cell.length_a   1.000
_cell.length_b   1.000
_cell.length_c   1.000
_cell.angle_alpha   90.00
_cell.angle_beta   90.00
_cell.angle_gamma   90.00
#
_symmetry.space_group_name_H-M   'P 1'
#
loop_
_entity.id
_entity.type
_entity.pdbx_description
1 polymer ?
#
loop_
_entity_poly.entity_id
_entity_poly.type
_entity_poly.pdbx_seq_one_letter_code
_entity_poly.pdbx_strand_id
1 'polypeptide(L)'
;MGITVSDIEQKEFAFKGPGYDPYDVDSYLDQICDEMIAMQDRIDALQAELKQTKAALEASQEAVRPIPQEVNREVVPAPIVKTSETLENILLSAQRISDEAIESAKKRAEEILADAQRKAGEITDNAQEEKLTLEKELASLKSAAGEFKKRFVSMLEEHKALLDTNQKLFDHENGGEENGEFASEAIDMPVAMKKNRK
;
A
#
# COMPACT_ATOMS: atom_id res chain seq x y z
N MET A 1 27.92 -15.53 -7.71
CA MET A 1 28.06 -15.54 -6.24
C MET A 1 27.54 -14.20 -5.77
N GLY A 2 26.45 -14.22 -5.02
CA GLY A 2 25.84 -13.03 -4.43
C GLY A 2 26.24 -12.91 -2.96
N ILE A 3 25.93 -11.74 -2.38
CA ILE A 3 26.02 -11.51 -0.95
C ILE A 3 25.08 -12.50 -0.25
N THR A 4 25.52 -13.13 0.83
CA THR A 4 24.69 -14.01 1.68
C THR A 4 24.17 -13.24 2.89
N VAL A 5 23.15 -13.78 3.56
CA VAL A 5 22.60 -13.19 4.80
C VAL A 5 23.70 -13.03 5.85
N SER A 6 24.55 -14.05 6.03
CA SER A 6 25.69 -13.98 6.94
C SER A 6 26.73 -12.93 6.55
N ASP A 7 26.87 -12.61 5.26
CA ASP A 7 27.75 -11.53 4.81
C ASP A 7 27.20 -10.15 5.16
N ILE A 8 25.87 -9.99 5.24
CA ILE A 8 25.21 -8.75 5.66
C ILE A 8 25.34 -8.58 7.18
N GLU A 9 25.09 -9.64 7.95
CA GLU A 9 25.22 -9.62 9.41
C GLU A 9 26.65 -9.30 9.88
N GLN A 10 27.66 -9.76 9.14
CA GLN A 10 29.07 -9.52 9.46
C GLN A 10 29.59 -8.19 8.89
N LYS A 11 28.73 -7.39 8.22
CA LYS A 11 29.17 -6.20 7.51
C LYS A 11 29.25 -4.99 8.44
N GLU A 12 30.48 -4.60 8.78
CA GLU A 12 30.74 -3.33 9.45
C GLU A 12 31.00 -2.19 8.47
N PHE A 13 30.33 -1.05 8.69
CA PHE A 13 30.51 0.18 7.91
C PHE A 13 31.46 1.15 8.64
N ALA A 14 32.44 1.68 7.92
CA ALA A 14 33.32 2.70 8.47
C ALA A 14 32.60 4.07 8.53
N PHE A 15 32.54 4.68 9.71
CA PHE A 15 31.95 6.00 9.89
C PHE A 15 32.89 7.11 9.38
N LYS A 16 32.48 7.85 8.35
CA LYS A 16 33.27 8.95 7.76
C LYS A 16 32.38 10.19 7.52
N GLY A 17 32.31 11.08 8.51
CA GLY A 17 31.61 12.37 8.38
C GLY A 17 30.07 12.25 8.49
N PRO A 18 29.30 13.21 7.94
CA PRO A 18 27.83 13.12 7.95
C PRO A 18 27.40 11.94 7.06
N GLY A 19 26.89 10.89 7.69
CA GLY A 19 26.39 9.68 7.03
C GLY A 19 24.94 9.40 7.41
N TYR A 20 24.44 8.26 6.94
CA TYR A 20 23.14 7.73 7.38
C TYR A 20 23.19 7.36 8.86
N ASP A 21 22.02 7.40 9.51
CA ASP A 21 21.88 6.96 10.89
C ASP A 21 22.18 5.45 10.98
N PRO A 22 23.19 5.02 11.78
CA PRO A 22 23.51 3.61 11.93
C PRO A 22 22.30 2.74 12.31
N TYR A 23 21.39 3.24 13.15
CA TYR A 23 20.22 2.46 13.58
C TYR A 23 19.20 2.24 12.45
N ASP A 24 19.01 3.24 11.59
CA ASP A 24 18.10 3.14 10.43
C ASP A 24 18.68 2.20 9.37
N VAL A 25 20.00 2.25 9.18
CA VAL A 25 20.72 1.32 8.30
C VAL A 25 20.62 -0.11 8.82
N ASP A 26 20.88 -0.36 10.10
CA ASP A 26 20.79 -1.70 10.69
C ASP A 26 19.36 -2.25 10.58
N SER A 27 18.33 -1.45 10.91
CA SER A 27 16.94 -1.87 10.78
C SER A 27 16.54 -2.20 9.34
N TYR A 28 17.11 -1.52 8.36
CA TYR A 28 16.87 -1.81 6.94
C TYR A 28 17.61 -3.07 6.48
N LEU A 29 18.84 -3.29 6.96
CA LEU A 29 19.61 -4.50 6.68
C LEU A 29 18.94 -5.74 7.27
N ASP A 30 18.33 -5.65 8.45
CA ASP A 30 17.54 -6.74 9.04
C ASP A 30 16.34 -7.12 8.15
N GLN A 31 15.62 -6.13 7.61
CA GLN A 31 14.52 -6.38 6.67
C GLN A 31 14.98 -7.06 5.39
N ILE A 32 16.15 -6.66 4.86
CA ILE A 32 16.75 -7.31 3.69
C ILE A 32 17.13 -8.76 4.01
N CYS A 33 17.71 -9.03 5.18
CA CYS A 33 18.04 -10.37 5.64
C CYS A 33 16.79 -11.26 5.70
N ASP A 34 15.71 -10.78 6.32
CA ASP A 34 14.43 -11.51 6.41
C ASP A 34 13.85 -11.82 5.01
N GLU A 35 13.86 -10.85 4.10
CA GLU A 35 13.35 -11.03 2.74
C GLU A 35 14.21 -12.01 1.94
N MET A 36 15.53 -11.96 2.10
CA MET A 36 16.46 -12.90 1.46
C MET A 36 16.26 -14.34 1.95
N ILE A 37 16.03 -14.55 3.24
CA ILE A 37 15.70 -15.87 3.80
C ILE A 37 14.39 -16.37 3.17
N ALA A 38 13.35 -15.53 3.16
CA ALA A 38 12.06 -15.90 2.59
C ALA A 38 12.15 -16.25 1.08
N MET A 39 12.98 -15.52 0.33
CA MET A 39 13.25 -15.82 -1.08
C MET A 39 13.99 -17.16 -1.25
N GLN A 40 14.98 -17.42 -0.40
CA GLN A 40 15.74 -18.68 -0.45
C GLN A 40 14.86 -19.88 -0.10
N ASP A 41 14.03 -19.78 0.94
CA ASP A 41 13.04 -20.81 1.30
C ASP A 41 12.06 -21.09 0.16
N ARG A 42 11.63 -20.03 -0.55
CA ARG A 42 10.77 -20.17 -1.72
C ARG A 42 11.46 -20.86 -2.89
N ILE A 43 12.73 -20.55 -3.13
CA ILE A 43 13.54 -21.23 -4.16
C ILE A 43 13.65 -22.71 -3.82
N ASP A 44 13.98 -23.04 -2.57
CA ASP A 44 14.14 -24.42 -2.11
C ASP A 44 12.83 -25.20 -2.21
N ALA A 45 11.70 -24.58 -1.84
CA ALA A 45 10.37 -25.16 -2.00
C ALA A 45 10.03 -25.43 -3.47
N LEU A 46 10.28 -24.47 -4.36
CA LEU A 46 10.06 -24.64 -5.81
C LEU A 46 10.96 -25.71 -6.41
N GLN A 47 12.21 -25.81 -5.97
CA GLN A 47 13.13 -26.86 -6.40
C GLN A 47 12.67 -28.25 -5.93
N ALA A 48 12.16 -28.35 -4.70
CA ALA A 48 11.59 -29.59 -4.17
C ALA A 48 10.34 -30.01 -4.96
N GLU A 49 9.46 -29.06 -5.28
CA GLU A 49 8.27 -29.30 -6.11
C GLU A 49 8.65 -29.73 -7.54
N LEU A 50 9.65 -29.07 -8.15
CA LEU A 50 10.17 -29.48 -9.46
C LEU A 50 10.78 -30.88 -9.43
N LYS A 51 11.46 -31.25 -8.34
CA LYS A 51 12.00 -32.60 -8.17
C LYS A 51 10.88 -33.62 -8.01
N GLN A 52 9.85 -33.32 -7.22
CA GLN A 52 8.71 -34.21 -6.99
C GLN A 52 7.88 -34.40 -8.26
N THR A 53 7.58 -33.32 -8.97
CA THR A 53 6.84 -33.37 -10.24
C THR A 53 7.64 -34.10 -11.32
N LYS A 54 8.96 -33.86 -11.43
CA LYS A 54 9.82 -34.66 -12.32
C LYS A 54 9.81 -36.15 -11.95
N ALA A 55 9.95 -36.49 -10.67
CA ALA A 55 9.89 -37.89 -10.23
C ALA A 55 8.52 -38.54 -10.48
N ALA A 56 7.42 -37.80 -10.30
CA ALA A 56 6.08 -38.28 -10.63
C ALA A 56 5.86 -38.44 -12.14
N LEU A 57 6.45 -37.56 -12.95
CA LEU A 57 6.45 -37.65 -14.41
C LEU A 57 7.28 -38.85 -14.89
N GLU A 58 8.47 -39.06 -14.30
CA GLU A 58 9.32 -40.22 -14.55
C GLU A 58 8.65 -41.52 -14.11
N ALA A 59 7.99 -41.56 -12.95
CA ALA A 59 7.23 -42.73 -12.50
C ALA A 59 6.02 -43.02 -13.42
N SER A 60 5.37 -41.98 -13.95
CA SER A 60 4.30 -42.12 -14.94
C SER A 60 4.83 -42.55 -16.31
N GLN A 61 6.04 -42.12 -16.69
CA GLN A 61 6.73 -42.59 -17.89
C GLN A 61 7.28 -44.02 -17.72
N GLU A 62 7.67 -44.40 -16.49
CA GLU A 62 8.15 -45.73 -16.13
C GLU A 62 7.00 -46.75 -16.10
N ALA A 63 5.78 -46.34 -15.76
CA ALA A 63 4.55 -47.12 -15.98
C ALA A 63 4.18 -47.32 -17.46
N VAL A 64 4.80 -46.55 -18.38
CA VAL A 64 4.67 -46.68 -19.85
C VAL A 64 5.92 -47.34 -20.47
N ARG A 65 6.91 -47.75 -19.67
CA ARG A 65 8.02 -48.58 -20.19
C ARG A 65 7.49 -49.97 -20.53
N PRO A 66 7.66 -50.45 -21.78
CA PRO A 66 7.56 -51.87 -22.05
C PRO A 66 8.64 -52.56 -21.22
N ILE A 67 8.23 -53.56 -20.46
CA ILE A 67 9.06 -54.41 -19.60
C ILE A 67 10.33 -54.85 -20.35
N PRO A 68 11.54 -54.55 -19.87
CA PRO A 68 12.74 -55.25 -20.34
C PRO A 68 12.69 -56.68 -19.77
N GLN A 69 12.18 -57.62 -20.56
CA GLN A 69 12.42 -59.03 -20.25
C GLN A 69 13.90 -59.30 -20.45
N GLU A 70 14.57 -59.70 -19.37
CA GLU A 70 15.87 -60.37 -19.43
C GLU A 70 15.74 -61.62 -20.31
N VAL A 71 16.11 -61.49 -21.57
CA VAL A 71 16.45 -62.64 -22.41
C VAL A 71 17.93 -62.54 -22.71
N ASN A 72 18.66 -63.43 -22.07
CA ASN A 72 19.95 -63.92 -22.52
C ASN A 72 19.87 -64.16 -24.04
N ARG A 73 20.32 -63.20 -24.84
CA ARG A 73 20.41 -63.29 -26.29
C ARG A 73 21.78 -62.84 -26.71
N GLU A 74 22.65 -63.84 -26.76
CA GLU A 74 23.54 -64.06 -27.90
C GLU A 74 23.01 -63.35 -29.15
N VAL A 75 23.88 -62.56 -29.76
CA VAL A 75 23.67 -61.83 -31.01
C VAL A 75 23.09 -62.76 -32.09
N VAL A 76 21.77 -62.76 -32.22
CA VAL A 76 21.08 -63.27 -33.40
C VAL A 76 20.30 -62.11 -34.00
N PRO A 77 20.62 -61.63 -35.20
CA PRO A 77 19.86 -60.58 -35.86
C PRO A 77 18.52 -61.19 -36.29
N ALA A 78 17.50 -61.08 -35.46
CA ALA A 78 16.13 -61.43 -35.82
C ALA A 78 15.45 -60.19 -36.42
N PRO A 79 14.78 -60.32 -37.58
CA PRO A 79 14.24 -59.18 -38.31
C PRO A 79 13.06 -58.61 -37.52
N ILE A 80 13.08 -57.31 -37.29
CA ILE A 80 11.87 -56.57 -36.92
C ILE A 80 10.95 -56.68 -38.13
N VAL A 81 10.07 -57.68 -38.13
CA VAL A 81 8.97 -57.75 -39.10
C VAL A 81 7.99 -56.67 -38.65
N LYS A 82 8.29 -55.44 -39.06
CA LYS A 82 7.40 -54.29 -38.95
C LYS A 82 6.20 -54.61 -39.83
N THR A 83 5.08 -54.99 -39.22
CA THR A 83 3.79 -54.82 -39.88
C THR A 83 3.60 -53.32 -40.07
N SER A 84 3.62 -52.86 -41.32
CA SER A 84 3.44 -51.44 -41.70
C SER A 84 2.27 -50.80 -40.94
N GLU A 85 1.19 -51.57 -40.81
CA GLU A 85 -0.04 -51.19 -40.12
C GLU A 85 0.16 -50.81 -38.64
N THR A 86 1.05 -51.48 -37.92
CA THR A 86 1.25 -51.20 -36.48
C THR A 86 2.03 -49.90 -36.27
N LEU A 87 3.02 -49.63 -37.11
CA LEU A 87 3.78 -48.38 -37.07
C LEU A 87 2.90 -47.19 -37.48
N GLU A 88 2.07 -47.39 -38.50
CA GLU A 88 1.14 -46.39 -39.02
C GLU A 88 0.07 -46.02 -37.98
N ASN A 89 -0.49 -47.00 -37.27
CA ASN A 89 -1.40 -46.78 -36.16
C ASN A 89 -0.75 -46.06 -34.95
N ILE A 90 0.52 -46.35 -34.65
CA ILE A 90 1.26 -45.63 -33.60
C ILE A 90 1.50 -44.18 -34.00
N LEU A 91 1.86 -43.91 -35.26
CA LEU A 91 2.05 -42.54 -35.75
C LEU A 91 0.73 -41.75 -35.77
N LEU A 92 -0.37 -42.36 -36.20
CA LEU A 92 -1.70 -41.74 -36.18
C LEU A 92 -2.18 -41.43 -34.76
N SER A 93 -1.97 -42.35 -33.81
CA SER A 93 -2.32 -42.10 -32.41
C SER A 93 -1.42 -41.06 -31.76
N ALA A 94 -0.11 -41.07 -32.03
CA ALA A 94 0.81 -40.04 -31.56
C ALA A 94 0.48 -38.65 -32.13
N GLN A 95 0.09 -38.57 -33.41
CA GLN A 95 -0.37 -37.33 -34.03
C GLN A 95 -1.66 -36.83 -33.38
N ARG A 96 -2.65 -37.71 -33.18
CA ARG A 96 -3.91 -37.36 -32.50
C ARG A 96 -3.69 -36.86 -31.08
N ILE A 97 -2.82 -37.53 -30.31
CA ILE A 97 -2.46 -37.10 -28.95
C ILE A 97 -1.78 -35.73 -28.97
N SER A 98 -0.94 -35.47 -29.98
CA SER A 98 -0.27 -34.17 -30.13
C SER A 98 -1.27 -33.06 -30.45
N ASP A 99 -2.22 -33.32 -31.35
CA ASP A 99 -3.27 -32.36 -31.70
C ASP A 99 -4.17 -32.06 -30.48
N GLU A 100 -4.56 -33.09 -29.73
CA GLU A 100 -5.36 -32.97 -28.50
C GLU A 100 -4.58 -32.23 -27.38
N ALA A 101 -3.27 -32.46 -27.28
CA ALA A 101 -2.40 -31.72 -26.35
C ALA A 101 -2.31 -30.23 -26.74
N ILE A 102 -2.21 -29.91 -28.03
CA ILE A 102 -2.17 -28.53 -28.53
C ILE A 102 -3.53 -27.84 -28.27
N GLU A 103 -4.64 -28.52 -28.54
CA GLU A 103 -5.98 -27.97 -28.31
C GLU A 103 -6.23 -27.72 -26.82
N SER A 104 -5.89 -28.68 -25.95
CA SER A 104 -6.03 -28.52 -24.51
C SER A 104 -5.10 -27.42 -23.95
N ALA A 105 -3.88 -27.28 -24.48
CA ALA A 105 -2.97 -26.19 -24.11
C ALA A 105 -3.52 -24.82 -24.52
N LYS A 106 -4.11 -24.70 -25.71
CA LYS A 106 -4.78 -23.46 -26.16
C LYS A 106 -5.94 -23.09 -25.25
N LYS A 107 -6.80 -24.06 -24.93
CA LYS A 107 -7.94 -23.84 -24.04
C LYS A 107 -7.49 -23.36 -22.65
N ARG A 108 -6.47 -24.01 -22.07
CA ARG A 108 -5.89 -23.57 -20.79
C ARG A 108 -5.28 -22.17 -20.87
N ALA A 109 -4.64 -21.82 -21.98
CA ALA A 109 -4.10 -20.48 -22.19
C ALA A 109 -5.22 -19.43 -22.25
N GLU A 110 -6.33 -19.72 -22.93
CA GLU A 110 -7.51 -18.86 -22.97
C GLU A 110 -8.15 -18.69 -21.59
N GLU A 111 -8.27 -19.77 -20.80
CA GLU A 111 -8.76 -19.72 -19.42
C GLU A 111 -7.85 -18.85 -18.53
N ILE A 112 -6.52 -19.01 -18.63
CA ILE A 112 -5.55 -18.19 -17.90
C ILE A 112 -5.67 -16.72 -18.29
N LEU A 113 -5.81 -16.42 -19.59
CA LEU A 113 -5.96 -15.04 -20.07
C LEU A 113 -7.27 -14.42 -19.57
N ALA A 114 -8.37 -15.17 -19.61
CA ALA A 114 -9.67 -14.71 -19.11
C ALA A 114 -9.61 -14.43 -17.61
N ASP A 115 -9.00 -15.32 -16.81
CA ASP A 115 -8.82 -15.12 -15.38
C ASP A 115 -7.89 -13.94 -15.06
N ALA A 116 -6.81 -13.77 -15.81
CA ALA A 116 -5.90 -12.65 -15.66
C ALA A 116 -6.60 -11.32 -15.99
N GLN A 117 -7.39 -11.28 -17.06
CA GLN A 117 -8.18 -10.10 -17.43
C GLN A 117 -9.24 -9.76 -16.38
N ARG A 118 -9.95 -10.77 -15.86
CA ARG A 118 -10.94 -10.59 -14.80
C ARG A 118 -10.29 -10.03 -13.52
N LYS A 119 -9.18 -10.62 -13.06
CA LYS A 119 -8.44 -10.14 -11.89
C LYS A 119 -7.90 -8.73 -12.12
N ALA A 120 -7.40 -8.43 -13.31
CA ALA A 120 -6.94 -7.08 -13.63
C ALA A 120 -8.10 -6.07 -13.55
N GLY A 121 -9.27 -6.41 -14.07
CA GLY A 121 -10.48 -5.61 -13.95
C GLY A 121 -10.90 -5.38 -12.50
N GLU A 122 -10.98 -6.45 -11.70
CA GLU A 122 -11.29 -6.38 -10.26
C GLU A 122 -10.30 -5.47 -9.51
N ILE A 123 -9.00 -5.58 -9.79
CA ILE A 123 -7.98 -4.71 -9.18
C ILE A 123 -8.18 -3.25 -9.58
N THR A 124 -8.44 -2.98 -10.86
CA THR A 124 -8.65 -1.59 -11.32
C THR A 124 -9.92 -0.98 -10.75
N ASP A 125 -10.99 -1.77 -10.63
CA ASP A 125 -12.26 -1.31 -10.10
C ASP A 125 -12.14 -1.01 -8.60
N ASN A 126 -11.52 -1.92 -7.82
CA ASN A 126 -11.26 -1.71 -6.40
C ASN A 126 -10.35 -0.50 -6.17
N ALA A 127 -9.27 -0.35 -6.94
CA ALA A 127 -8.37 0.80 -6.83
C ALA A 127 -9.09 2.12 -7.15
N GLN A 128 -10.02 2.11 -8.10
CA GLN A 128 -10.82 3.29 -8.43
C GLN A 128 -11.84 3.62 -7.32
N GLU A 129 -12.46 2.60 -6.71
CA GLU A 129 -13.35 2.80 -5.57
C GLU A 129 -12.60 3.36 -4.36
N GLU A 130 -11.44 2.78 -4.00
CA GLU A 130 -10.57 3.27 -2.93
C GLU A 130 -10.08 4.70 -3.19
N LYS A 131 -9.76 5.03 -4.44
CA LYS A 131 -9.40 6.41 -4.80
C LYS A 131 -10.56 7.36 -4.51
N LEU A 132 -11.79 7.01 -4.90
CA LEU A 132 -12.96 7.85 -4.69
C LEU A 132 -13.30 8.00 -3.20
N THR A 133 -13.10 6.97 -2.38
CA THR A 133 -13.28 7.07 -0.93
C THR A 133 -12.22 7.96 -0.30
N LEU A 134 -10.94 7.78 -0.64
CA LEU A 134 -9.84 8.64 -0.19
C LEU A 134 -10.04 10.10 -0.59
N GLU A 135 -10.51 10.38 -1.82
CA GLU A 135 -10.81 11.75 -2.25
C GLU A 135 -11.90 12.41 -1.40
N LYS A 136 -12.95 11.66 -1.03
CA LYS A 136 -14.01 12.13 -0.13
C LYS A 136 -13.49 12.37 1.29
N GLU A 137 -12.70 11.46 1.82
CA GLU A 137 -12.09 11.60 3.15
C GLU A 137 -11.17 12.82 3.22
N LEU A 138 -10.34 13.02 2.18
CA LEU A 138 -9.44 14.16 2.08
C LEU A 138 -10.23 15.48 1.99
N ALA A 139 -11.32 15.52 1.23
CA ALA A 139 -12.20 16.68 1.17
C ALA A 139 -12.86 16.98 2.54
N SER A 140 -13.35 15.96 3.22
CA SER A 140 -13.93 16.07 4.57
C SER A 140 -12.90 16.58 5.58
N LEU A 141 -11.69 16.01 5.58
CA LEU A 141 -10.60 16.41 6.46
C LEU A 141 -10.17 17.87 6.22
N LYS A 142 -10.10 18.30 4.97
CA LYS A 142 -9.84 19.71 4.62
C LYS A 142 -10.95 20.64 5.11
N SER A 143 -12.22 20.23 4.99
CA SER A 143 -13.34 21.02 5.52
C SER A 143 -13.26 21.13 7.04
N ALA A 144 -13.04 20.01 7.73
CA ALA A 144 -12.89 19.98 9.19
C ALA A 144 -11.72 20.85 9.68
N ALA A 145 -10.57 20.77 9.00
CA ALA A 145 -9.42 21.63 9.30
C ALA A 145 -9.73 23.12 9.06
N GLY A 146 -10.45 23.45 7.99
CA GLY A 146 -10.90 24.80 7.69
C GLY A 146 -11.88 25.35 8.73
N GLU A 147 -12.84 24.53 9.17
CA GLU A 147 -13.77 24.87 10.25
C GLU A 147 -13.07 25.06 11.58
N PHE A 148 -12.15 24.14 11.93
CA PHE A 148 -11.34 24.27 13.14
C PHE A 148 -10.54 25.57 13.13
N LYS A 149 -9.87 25.88 12.01
CA LYS A 149 -9.13 27.15 11.86
C LYS A 149 -10.04 28.36 12.07
N LYS A 150 -11.23 28.37 11.46
CA LYS A 150 -12.20 29.48 11.63
C LYS A 150 -12.64 29.62 13.09
N ARG A 151 -13.00 28.52 13.75
CA ARG A 151 -13.39 28.51 15.17
C ARG A 151 -12.24 29.01 16.06
N PHE A 152 -11.02 28.58 15.79
CA PHE A 152 -9.84 28.98 16.55
C PHE A 152 -9.53 30.48 16.40
N VAL A 153 -9.59 31.01 15.17
CA VAL A 153 -9.40 32.45 14.92
C VAL A 153 -10.48 33.26 15.63
N SER A 154 -11.76 32.85 15.53
CA SER A 154 -12.86 33.51 16.24
C SER A 154 -12.65 33.53 17.76
N MET A 155 -12.17 32.42 18.33
CA MET A 155 -11.86 32.33 19.77
C MET A 155 -10.72 33.27 20.16
N LEU A 156 -9.66 33.37 19.34
CA LEU A 156 -8.57 34.31 19.59
C LEU A 156 -9.01 35.77 19.47
N GLU A 157 -9.87 36.09 18.50
CA GLU A 157 -10.47 37.43 18.34
C GLU A 157 -11.34 37.80 19.54
N GLU A 158 -12.14 36.86 20.06
CA GLU A 158 -12.93 37.04 21.27
C GLU A 158 -12.04 37.29 22.50
N HIS A 159 -11.00 36.48 22.70
CA HIS A 159 -10.04 36.69 23.78
C HIS A 159 -9.30 38.03 23.67
N LYS A 160 -8.93 38.45 22.45
CA LYS A 160 -8.33 39.75 22.22
C LYS A 160 -9.30 40.88 22.57
N ALA A 161 -10.56 40.79 22.14
CA ALA A 161 -11.57 41.79 22.45
C ALA A 161 -11.79 41.92 23.97
N LEU A 162 -11.82 40.80 24.70
CA LEU A 162 -11.91 40.79 26.16
C LEU A 162 -10.70 41.49 26.82
N LEU A 163 -9.49 41.23 26.32
CA LEU A 163 -8.28 41.86 26.83
C LEU A 163 -8.28 43.37 26.57
N ASP A 164 -8.67 43.80 25.36
CA ASP A 164 -8.80 45.21 25.01
C ASP A 164 -9.87 45.92 25.87
N THR A 165 -10.98 45.25 26.20
CA THR A 165 -11.99 45.81 27.12
C THR A 165 -11.48 45.94 28.54
N ASN A 166 -10.73 44.96 29.05
CA ASN A 166 -10.10 45.06 30.36
C ASN A 166 -9.08 46.20 30.40
N GLN A 167 -8.24 46.33 29.37
CA GLN A 167 -7.25 47.40 29.28
C GLN A 167 -7.91 48.78 29.32
N LYS A 168 -9.01 49.00 28.59
CA LYS A 168 -9.79 50.25 28.66
C LYS A 168 -10.38 50.54 30.04
N LEU A 169 -10.75 49.49 30.80
CA LEU A 169 -11.20 49.64 32.18
C LEU A 169 -10.06 50.17 33.08
N PHE A 170 -8.85 49.62 32.93
CA PHE A 170 -7.67 50.05 33.69
C PHE A 170 -7.17 51.44 33.28
N ASP A 171 -7.28 51.81 32.00
CA ASP A 171 -6.88 53.13 31.50
C ASP A 171 -7.82 54.24 31.99
N HIS A 172 -9.11 53.94 32.22
CA HIS A 172 -10.08 54.91 32.72
C HIS A 172 -9.99 55.20 34.23
N GLU A 173 -9.37 54.31 35.04
CA GLU A 173 -9.16 54.55 36.47
C GLU A 173 -7.97 55.47 36.77
N ASN A 174 -7.03 55.67 35.84
CA ASN A 174 -5.83 56.50 36.04
C ASN A 174 -5.97 57.95 35.54
N GLY A 175 -7.13 58.37 35.03
CA GLY A 175 -7.34 59.71 34.44
C GLY A 175 -8.20 60.68 35.26
N GLY A 176 -8.45 60.40 36.54
CA GLY A 176 -9.48 61.05 37.35
C GLY A 176 -9.00 61.94 38.49
N GLU A 177 -7.88 62.67 38.35
CA GLU A 177 -7.56 63.78 39.25
C GLU A 177 -7.08 64.97 38.40
N GLU A 178 -7.93 65.99 38.26
CA GLU A 178 -7.52 67.39 38.46
C GLU A 178 -8.67 68.40 38.28
N ASN A 179 -8.76 69.27 39.29
CA ASN A 179 -9.26 70.65 39.28
C ASN A 179 -10.76 70.91 39.53
N GLY A 180 -11.09 70.98 40.83
CA GLY A 180 -12.16 71.84 41.31
C GLY A 180 -11.70 73.31 41.34
N GLU A 181 -12.46 74.19 40.70
CA GLU A 181 -12.30 75.64 40.84
C GLU A 181 -13.66 76.26 41.15
N PHE A 182 -13.80 76.69 42.40
CA PHE A 182 -14.91 77.48 42.92
C PHE A 182 -14.83 78.89 42.32
N ALA A 183 -15.92 79.36 41.70
CA ALA A 183 -16.18 80.79 41.54
C ALA A 183 -17.65 81.07 41.87
N SER A 184 -17.84 81.71 43.04
CA SER A 184 -19.07 82.33 43.52
C SER A 184 -19.31 83.70 42.87
N GLU A 185 -20.55 84.20 43.01
CA GLU A 185 -21.02 85.61 42.87
C GLU A 185 -21.83 85.90 41.57
N ALA A 186 -23.01 86.50 41.53
CA ALA A 186 -24.15 86.73 42.43
C ALA A 186 -25.34 87.25 41.57
N ILE A 187 -26.58 86.85 41.92
CA ILE A 187 -27.87 87.58 41.87
C ILE A 187 -28.29 88.32 40.57
N ASP A 188 -29.42 87.91 39.94
CA ASP A 188 -30.69 88.67 40.02
C ASP A 188 -31.87 87.89 39.38
N MET A 189 -33.04 87.98 40.00
CA MET A 189 -34.31 87.35 39.58
C MET A 189 -35.22 88.42 38.97
N PRO A 190 -36.06 88.10 37.97
CA PRO A 190 -37.48 88.31 38.24
C PRO A 190 -38.45 87.28 37.63
N VAL A 191 -39.32 86.82 38.53
CA VAL A 191 -40.76 86.50 38.44
C VAL A 191 -41.50 86.75 37.11
N ALA A 192 -42.24 85.73 36.63
CA ALA A 192 -43.63 85.83 36.11
C ALA A 192 -44.25 84.42 35.93
N MET A 193 -45.01 83.91 36.90
CA MET A 193 -46.49 83.80 36.88
C MET A 193 -47.17 83.12 35.66
N LYS A 194 -47.80 81.98 36.01
CA LYS A 194 -49.21 81.59 35.78
C LYS A 194 -49.63 80.76 34.54
N LYS A 195 -50.37 79.69 34.91
CA LYS A 195 -51.56 79.07 34.27
C LYS A 195 -51.30 78.27 32.98
N ASN A 196 -52.00 77.18 32.65
CA ASN A 196 -53.00 76.29 33.26
C ASN A 196 -53.13 75.11 32.28
N ARG A 197 -53.19 73.86 32.75
CA ARG A 197 -54.39 72.97 32.69
C ARG A 197 -55.18 72.99 31.36
N LYS A 198 -55.18 71.87 30.66
CA LYS A 198 -56.11 70.75 30.88
C LYS A 198 -55.51 69.44 30.36
#